data_AF-B1K763-F1
#
_entry.id   AF-B1K763-F1
#
_cell.length_a   1.000
_cell.length_b   1.000
_cell.length_c   1.000
_cell.angle_alpha   90.00
_cell.angle_beta   90.00
_cell.angle_gamma   90.00
#
_symmetry.space_group_name_H-M   'P 1'
#
loop_
_entity.id
_entity.type
_entity.pdbx_description
1 polymer ?
#
loop_
_entity_poly.entity_id
_entity_poly.type
_entity_poly.pdbx_seq_one_letter_code
_entity_poly.pdbx_strand_id
1 'polypeptide(L)'
;MVDGFGAGSVHARQFGGGGGTVCCMSVPRGKQTWHVRVTYDLTAEEDARNQAPEIVETEVAVPALPNRRDGYIEFRFLPGRKIDARWAAYPTMPRMRDGG
;
A
#
# COMPACT_ATOMS: atom_id res chain seq x y z
N MET A 1 4.00 2.64 -5.87
CA MET A 1 3.63 1.83 -7.03
C MET A 1 3.99 0.38 -6.75
N VAL A 2 3.21 -0.55 -7.29
CA VAL A 2 3.47 -2.00 -7.21
C VAL A 2 3.49 -2.52 -8.64
N ASP A 3 4.65 -2.98 -9.12
CA ASP A 3 4.89 -3.35 -10.52
C ASP A 3 4.49 -2.24 -11.53
N GLY A 4 4.73 -0.98 -11.18
CA GLY A 4 4.32 0.17 -11.99
C GLY A 4 2.82 0.54 -11.88
N PHE A 5 2.01 -0.25 -11.18
CA PHE A 5 0.62 0.08 -10.88
C PHE A 5 0.53 1.11 -9.73
N GLY A 6 -0.28 2.16 -9.92
CA GLY A 6 -0.53 3.17 -8.90
C GLY A 6 -1.28 2.59 -7.70
N ALA A 7 -0.64 2.55 -6.53
CA ALA A 7 -1.15 1.87 -5.33
C ALA A 7 -1.76 2.83 -4.28
N GLY A 8 -2.01 4.09 -4.67
CA GLY A 8 -2.48 5.14 -3.77
C GLY A 8 -1.35 5.95 -3.12
N SER A 9 -1.71 7.09 -2.53
CA SER A 9 -0.84 7.92 -1.70
C SER A 9 -1.23 7.81 -0.23
N VAL A 10 -0.27 8.02 0.66
CA VAL A 10 -0.47 8.08 2.12
C VAL A 10 0.08 9.40 2.64
N HIS A 11 -0.74 10.17 3.33
CA HIS A 11 -0.34 11.46 3.88
C HIS A 11 -0.35 11.39 5.41
N ALA A 12 0.83 11.30 6.02
CA ALA A 12 0.96 11.06 7.47
C ALA A 12 0.95 12.33 8.34
N ARG A 13 0.85 13.55 7.77
CA ARG A 13 1.14 14.79 8.50
C ARG A 13 0.06 15.88 8.50
N GLN A 14 -1.18 15.59 8.10
CA GLN A 14 -2.29 16.57 8.20
C GLN A 14 -3.47 15.99 9.00
N PHE A 15 -4.24 16.87 9.65
CA PHE A 15 -5.52 16.49 10.26
C PHE A 15 -6.43 15.96 9.14
N GLY A 16 -6.74 14.66 9.15
CA GLY A 16 -7.31 13.96 7.99
C GLY A 16 -6.33 13.10 7.20
N GLY A 17 -5.16 12.76 7.78
CA GLY A 17 -4.22 11.81 7.20
C GLY A 17 -4.93 10.53 6.76
N GLY A 18 -4.92 10.30 5.45
CA GLY A 18 -5.62 9.21 4.78
C GLY A 18 -4.65 8.40 3.94
N GLY A 19 -4.94 7.10 3.84
CA GLY A 19 -4.32 6.22 2.85
C GLY A 19 -5.31 5.93 1.73
N GLY A 20 -4.88 6.09 0.49
CA GLY A 20 -5.65 5.64 -0.66
C GLY A 20 -5.65 4.11 -0.72
N THR A 21 -6.83 3.50 -0.87
CA THR A 21 -6.95 2.12 -1.34
C THR A 21 -7.26 2.16 -2.83
N VAL A 22 -6.58 1.32 -3.61
CA VAL A 22 -6.88 1.16 -5.04
C VAL A 22 -7.51 -0.19 -5.26
N CYS A 23 -8.56 -0.24 -6.08
CA CYS A 23 -9.12 -1.52 -6.48
C CYS A 23 -8.34 -2.14 -7.63
N CYS A 24 -8.39 -3.48 -7.62
CA CYS A 24 -8.46 -4.29 -8.83
C CYS A 24 -7.12 -4.45 -9.57
N MET A 25 -6.01 -4.48 -8.83
CA MET A 25 -4.72 -4.87 -9.39
C MET A 25 -4.74 -6.35 -9.80
N SER A 26 -4.41 -6.64 -11.05
CA SER A 26 -4.24 -8.01 -11.53
C SER A 26 -2.91 -8.58 -11.03
N VAL A 27 -2.95 -9.72 -10.35
CA VAL A 27 -1.75 -10.46 -9.93
C VAL A 27 -1.58 -11.67 -10.86
N PRO A 28 -0.55 -11.69 -11.73
CA PRO A 28 -0.31 -12.81 -12.62
C PRO A 28 -0.12 -14.12 -11.85
N ARG A 29 -0.64 -15.23 -12.39
CA ARG A 29 -0.41 -16.56 -11.82
C ARG A 29 1.09 -16.86 -11.79
N GLY A 30 1.58 -17.34 -10.65
CA GLY A 30 2.98 -17.72 -10.48
C GLY A 30 3.93 -16.55 -10.18
N LYS A 31 3.44 -15.32 -10.05
CA LYS A 31 4.26 -14.20 -9.60
C LYS A 31 4.63 -14.38 -8.12
N GLN A 32 5.93 -14.35 -7.82
CA GLN A 32 6.47 -14.59 -6.48
C GLN A 32 6.95 -13.32 -5.79
N THR A 33 7.34 -12.29 -6.55
CA THR A 33 7.77 -10.99 -6.04
C THR A 33 7.05 -9.85 -6.76
N TRP A 34 6.86 -8.74 -6.06
CA TRP A 34 6.41 -7.47 -6.59
C TRP A 34 7.53 -6.44 -6.48
N HIS A 35 7.69 -5.65 -7.54
CA HIS A 35 8.56 -4.50 -7.51
C HIS A 35 7.81 -3.31 -6.89
N VAL A 36 8.19 -2.87 -5.69
CA VAL A 36 7.54 -1.78 -4.98
C VAL A 36 8.40 -0.53 -5.03
N ARG A 37 7.83 0.55 -5.59
CA ARG A 37 8.44 1.89 -5.63
C ARG A 37 7.68 2.84 -4.73
N VAL A 38 8.36 3.46 -3.77
CA VAL A 38 7.84 4.48 -2.88
C VAL A 38 8.50 5.80 -3.22
N THR A 39 7.70 6.83 -3.46
CA THR A 39 8.18 8.20 -3.59
C THR A 39 7.79 8.94 -2.33
N TYR A 40 8.77 9.51 -1.64
CA TYR A 40 8.53 10.40 -0.52
C TYR A 40 8.35 11.82 -1.05
N ASP A 41 7.16 12.37 -0.85
CA ASP A 41 6.86 13.74 -1.22
C ASP A 41 7.74 14.72 -0.42
N LEU A 42 8.18 15.77 -1.10
CA LEU A 42 8.96 16.83 -0.50
C LEU A 42 8.08 17.69 0.42
N THR A 43 8.68 18.19 1.50
CA THR A 43 8.13 19.34 2.20
C THR A 43 8.18 20.58 1.30
N ALA A 44 7.31 21.56 1.56
CA ALA A 44 7.29 22.80 0.79
C ALA A 44 8.64 23.52 0.78
N GLU A 45 9.43 23.38 1.86
CA GLU A 45 10.76 23.98 1.98
C GLU A 45 11.80 23.26 1.11
N GLU A 46 11.69 21.93 0.98
CA GLU A 46 12.57 21.13 0.12
C GLU A 46 12.23 21.32 -1.36
N ASP A 47 10.96 21.43 -1.69
CA ASP A 47 10.48 21.74 -3.05
C ASP A 47 10.93 23.15 -3.47
N ALA A 48 10.81 24.14 -2.57
CA ALA A 48 11.33 25.50 -2.80
C ALA A 48 12.86 25.54 -3.05
N ARG A 49 13.59 24.50 -2.63
CA ARG A 49 15.04 24.34 -2.90
C ARG A 49 15.33 23.49 -4.14
N ASN A 50 14.32 23.14 -4.95
CA ASN A 50 14.43 22.24 -6.09
C ASN A 50 15.11 20.91 -5.74
N GLN A 51 14.86 20.38 -4.54
CA GLN A 51 15.39 19.07 -4.17
C GLN A 51 14.66 17.98 -4.95
N ALA A 52 15.32 16.85 -5.20
CA ALA A 52 14.67 15.69 -5.79
C ALA A 52 13.96 14.89 -4.69
N PRO A 53 12.73 14.38 -4.92
CA PRO A 53 12.05 13.51 -3.97
C PRO A 53 12.84 12.21 -3.77
N GLU A 54 12.84 11.72 -2.53
CA GLU A 54 13.47 10.43 -2.23
C GLU A 54 12.63 9.30 -2.83
N ILE A 55 13.27 8.42 -3.60
CA ILE A 55 12.64 7.24 -4.18
C ILE A 55 13.31 6.01 -3.59
N VAL A 56 12.49 5.11 -3.03
CA VAL A 56 12.94 3.81 -2.53
C VAL A 56 12.27 2.71 -3.34
N GLU A 57 13.07 1.82 -3.90
CA GLU A 57 12.62 0.66 -4.66
C GLU A 57 13.06 -0.62 -3.96
N THR A 58 12.16 -1.59 -3.86
CA THR A 58 12.45 -2.89 -3.26
C THR A 58 11.57 -3.98 -3.85
N GLU A 59 12.10 -5.20 -3.86
CA GLU A 59 11.31 -6.40 -4.13
C GLU A 59 10.60 -6.84 -2.83
N VAL A 60 9.32 -7.15 -2.93
CA VAL A 60 8.51 -7.68 -1.83
C VAL A 60 7.88 -9.00 -2.26
N ALA A 61 7.93 -10.02 -1.41
CA ALA A 61 7.29 -11.29 -1.73
C ALA A 61 5.77 -11.11 -1.86
N VAL A 62 5.17 -11.72 -2.88
CA VAL A 62 3.71 -11.76 -3.02
C VAL A 62 3.17 -12.62 -1.88
N PRO A 63 2.34 -12.09 -0.97
CA PRO A 63 1.81 -12.88 0.13
C PRO A 63 0.88 -13.97 -0.41
N ALA A 64 0.71 -15.04 0.37
CA ALA A 64 -0.31 -16.04 0.08
C ALA A 64 -1.67 -15.34 -0.02
N LEU A 65 -2.43 -15.64 -1.09
CA LEU A 65 -3.76 -15.08 -1.35
C LEU A 65 -4.83 -16.14 -1.10
N PRO A 66 -5.17 -16.45 0.18
CA PRO A 66 -6.11 -17.51 0.52
C PRO A 66 -7.51 -17.23 -0.02
N ASN A 67 -7.93 -15.95 -0.03
CA ASN A 67 -9.15 -15.50 -0.69
C ASN A 67 -8.81 -14.31 -1.60
N ARG A 68 -9.05 -14.48 -2.90
CA ARG A 68 -8.73 -13.49 -3.94
C ARG A 68 -9.83 -12.45 -4.16
N ARG A 69 -10.97 -12.58 -3.46
CA ARG A 69 -12.16 -11.76 -3.65
C ARG A 69 -12.51 -10.94 -2.41
N ASP A 70 -12.36 -11.53 -1.22
CA ASP A 70 -12.82 -10.90 0.03
C ASP A 70 -11.65 -10.53 0.95
N GLY A 71 -10.76 -9.67 0.44
CA GLY A 71 -9.64 -9.16 1.21
C GLY A 71 -8.88 -8.09 0.46
N TYR A 72 -7.85 -7.58 1.12
CA TYR A 72 -6.96 -6.57 0.59
C TYR A 72 -5.51 -6.88 0.96
N ILE A 73 -4.58 -6.21 0.29
CA ILE A 73 -3.15 -6.34 0.55
C ILE A 73 -2.71 -5.13 1.36
N GLU A 74 -2.08 -5.39 2.50
CA GLU A 74 -1.49 -4.36 3.34
C GLU A 74 0.00 -4.30 3.10
N PHE A 75 0.47 -3.14 2.66
CA PHE A 75 1.89 -2.81 2.65
C PHE A 75 2.27 -2.14 3.96
N ARG A 76 3.26 -2.69 4.65
CA ARG A 76 3.77 -2.23 5.92
C ARG A 76 5.17 -1.68 5.74
N PHE A 77 5.35 -0.41 6.09
CA PHE A 77 6.64 0.25 6.09
C PHE A 77 7.28 0.06 7.46
N LEU A 78 8.36 -0.72 7.51
CA LEU A 78 9.10 -1.04 8.72
C LEU A 78 10.38 -0.17 8.82
N PRO A 79 10.95 -0.02 10.03
CA PRO A 79 12.24 0.62 10.19
C PRO A 79 13.33 0.02 9.30
N GLY A 80 14.30 0.83 8.89
CA GLY A 80 15.37 0.38 8.00
C GLY A 80 14.96 0.25 6.53
N ARG A 81 13.92 0.98 6.09
CA ARG A 81 13.43 1.00 4.70
C ARG A 81 12.92 -0.36 4.20
N LYS A 82 12.50 -1.23 5.12
CA LYS A 82 11.95 -2.53 4.78
C LYS A 82 10.45 -2.40 4.51
N ILE A 83 9.98 -2.99 3.41
CA ILE A 83 8.56 -3.07 3.09
C ILE A 83 8.14 -4.53 3.18
N ASP A 84 7.04 -4.77 3.89
CA ASP A 84 6.40 -6.08 3.97
C ASP A 84 5.00 -6.00 3.37
N ALA A 85 4.55 -7.09 2.74
CA ALA A 85 3.21 -7.19 2.18
C ALA A 85 2.48 -8.38 2.79
N ARG A 86 1.25 -8.16 3.26
CA ARG A 86 0.41 -9.23 3.80
C ARG A 86 -1.00 -9.18 3.25
N TRP A 87 -1.62 -10.34 3.12
CA TRP A 87 -3.06 -10.41 2.89
C TRP A 87 -3.80 -10.17 4.20
N ALA A 88 -4.83 -9.33 4.14
CA ALA A 88 -5.74 -9.07 5.23
C ALA A 88 -7.18 -9.31 4.76
N ALA A 89 -7.97 -9.99 5.59
CA ALA A 89 -9.41 -10.04 5.38
C ALA A 89 -9.99 -8.65 5.60
N TYR A 90 -11.00 -8.25 4.83
CA TYR A 90 -11.81 -7.11 5.22
C TYR A 90 -12.33 -7.37 6.63
N PRO A 91 -12.23 -6.40 7.57
CA PRO A 91 -12.88 -6.55 8.85
C PRO A 91 -14.35 -6.84 8.54
N THR A 92 -14.85 -7.98 9.02
CA THR A 92 -16.29 -8.25 8.95
C THR A 92 -16.95 -7.04 9.58
N MET A 93 -17.70 -6.27 8.80
CA MET A 93 -18.62 -5.28 9.32
C MET A 93 -19.30 -5.93 10.54
N PRO A 94 -19.39 -5.25 11.70
CA PRO A 94 -20.16 -5.80 12.80
C PRO A 94 -21.50 -6.17 12.19
N ARG A 95 -21.86 -7.46 12.23
CA ARG A 95 -23.13 -7.93 11.69
C ARG A 95 -24.16 -6.99 12.26
N MET A 96 -24.78 -6.15 11.42
CA MET A 96 -25.95 -5.42 11.86
C MET A 96 -26.86 -6.51 12.40
N ARG A 97 -27.14 -6.45 13.69
CA ARG A 97 -27.93 -7.44 14.37
C ARG A 97 -29.25 -7.51 13.61
N ASP A 98 -29.50 -8.66 13.00
CA ASP A 98 -30.82 -9.05 12.53
C ASP A 98 -31.76 -8.88 13.74
N GLY A 99 -32.47 -7.77 13.76
CA GLY A 99 -33.70 -7.60 14.54
C GLY A 99 -34.79 -7.55 13.47
N GLY A 100 -35.65 -8.55 13.35
CA GLY A 100 -36.36 -9.21 14.43
C GLY A 100 -37.63 -8.42 14.68
#